data_AF-A0A367MEL5-F1
#
_entry.id   AF-A0A367MEL5-F1
#
_cell.length_a   1.000
_cell.length_b   1.000
_cell.length_c   1.000
_cell.angle_alpha   90.00
_cell.angle_beta   90.00
_cell.angle_gamma   90.00
#
_symmetry.space_group_name_H-M   'P 1'
#
loop_
_entity.id
_entity.type
_entity.pdbx_description
1 polymer ?
#
loop_
_entity_poly.entity_id
_entity_poly.type
_entity_poly.pdbx_seq_one_letter_code
_entity_poly.pdbx_strand_id
1 'polypeptide(L)'
;MNLRPVIVGGGSAGMAAAIELARRGVPCVLFDEASRPGGVVYRGPLRAGVDPASLGARYTRMLEKLRRDFSACAGHIDLRLNSRVVGGDGQHLMVLDEAERLHEVEYSHLLLATGCHERSVPFPGWTLPGVMLLGGLQLQIKSGVVKPLGDTLIAGSGPLLPLVACQLHAAGVRVAGVYEACAFGRMARESLALLNKPQLFLDGLSMLGYLKLNGIPLHYGWGVVEASGEGELTEVTVAPYDEEWRPDLENARPVKASTLAVGYGFIPRTQLSQQLGLEHGFSDDGYLRAECNVWQQSSQPHIHLAGDMAGIRGGEAAMIGGRIAALSILLQREAIAPAEAIERRESHLARLEAIKRFRAGVERYTQRGARQVELALGIEGVERLAVGTSVQGRDIELLRVRRHPDSHLKLWVIAQQHPGEHMAEWFMEGLIERLQRPDDTEMQRLLEKADLYLVPNMNPDGAFHGNLRTNAAGQDLNRAWLEPSAERSPEVWFVQQEMKRHGVDLFLDIHGDEEIPHVFAAGCEGNPGYTPRLERLEQRFREELMARGEFQIRHGYPRSAPGQANLALACNFVGQTYDCLAFTIEMPFKDHDDNPEPGTGWSGARSKRLGQDVLSTLAVLVDELR
;
A
#
# COMPACT_ATOMS: atom_id res chain seq x y z
N MET A 1 18.86 35.35 -15.74
CA MET A 1 17.66 35.38 -14.88
C MET A 1 17.95 34.51 -13.68
N ASN A 2 17.88 35.03 -12.44
CA ASN A 2 18.20 34.24 -11.25
C ASN A 2 17.04 33.31 -10.93
N LEU A 3 17.08 32.10 -11.47
CA LEU A 3 16.11 31.04 -11.16
C LEU A 3 16.01 30.86 -9.64
N ARG A 4 14.76 30.79 -9.16
CA ARG A 4 14.46 30.67 -7.72
C ARG A 4 14.54 29.21 -7.30
N PRO A 5 14.84 28.92 -6.02
CA PRO A 5 14.53 27.63 -5.44
C PRO A 5 13.01 27.39 -5.45
N VAL A 6 12.59 26.17 -5.75
CA VAL A 6 11.19 25.73 -5.71
C VAL A 6 11.02 24.70 -4.58
N ILE A 7 9.94 24.83 -3.83
CA ILE A 7 9.55 23.91 -2.76
C ILE A 7 8.20 23.29 -3.15
N VAL A 8 8.14 21.95 -3.18
CA VAL A 8 6.93 21.20 -3.47
C VAL A 8 6.39 20.60 -2.18
N GLY A 9 5.27 21.13 -1.70
CA GLY A 9 4.63 20.75 -0.44
C GLY A 9 4.81 21.82 0.64
N GLY A 10 3.73 22.52 0.96
CA GLY A 10 3.60 23.50 2.04
C GLY A 10 3.30 22.88 3.40
N GLY A 11 3.74 21.64 3.63
CA GLY A 11 3.73 20.99 4.94
C GLY A 11 4.73 21.60 5.93
N SER A 12 4.91 20.97 7.09
CA SER A 12 5.84 21.47 8.11
C SER A 12 7.29 21.54 7.63
N ALA A 13 7.73 20.59 6.79
CA ALA A 13 9.05 20.60 6.17
C ALA A 13 9.22 21.78 5.20
N GLY A 14 8.32 21.92 4.22
CA GLY A 14 8.41 22.98 3.22
C GLY A 14 8.26 24.38 3.83
N MET A 15 7.34 24.57 4.78
CA MET A 15 7.23 25.85 5.52
C MET A 15 8.51 26.18 6.29
N ALA A 16 9.11 25.20 6.98
CA ALA A 16 10.35 25.42 7.71
C ALA A 16 11.52 25.76 6.79
N ALA A 17 11.60 25.13 5.61
CA ALA A 17 12.59 25.44 4.60
C ALA A 17 12.41 26.85 4.03
N ALA A 18 11.17 27.22 3.68
CA ALA A 18 10.84 28.55 3.14
C ALA A 18 11.17 29.67 4.13
N ILE A 19 10.86 29.48 5.42
CA ILE A 19 11.25 30.42 6.49
C ILE A 19 12.77 30.57 6.56
N GLU A 20 13.52 29.47 6.48
CA GLU A 20 14.97 29.50 6.61
C GLU A 20 15.64 30.21 5.42
N LEU A 21 15.14 29.99 4.20
CA LEU A 21 15.56 30.71 3.00
C LEU A 21 15.24 32.22 3.09
N ALA A 22 14.00 32.54 3.48
CA ALA A 22 13.52 33.92 3.58
C ALA A 22 14.29 34.75 4.62
N ARG A 23 14.68 34.15 5.76
CA ARG A 23 15.50 34.80 6.78
C ARG A 23 16.88 35.24 6.30
N ARG A 24 17.37 34.66 5.19
CA ARG A 24 18.62 35.04 4.52
C ARG A 24 18.39 35.85 3.24
N GLY A 25 17.17 36.33 3.04
CA GLY A 25 16.81 37.15 1.87
C GLY A 25 16.76 36.38 0.56
N VAL A 26 16.78 35.04 0.57
CA VAL A 26 16.67 34.23 -0.64
C VAL A 26 15.19 33.95 -0.93
N PRO A 27 14.60 34.53 -2.00
CA PRO A 27 13.21 34.29 -2.33
C PRO A 27 13.02 32.88 -2.91
N CYS A 28 11.88 32.25 -2.63
CA CYS A 28 11.51 30.93 -3.16
C CYS A 28 10.08 30.91 -3.68
N VAL A 29 9.76 29.91 -4.51
CA VAL A 29 8.39 29.57 -4.89
C VAL A 29 7.98 28.34 -4.09
N LEU A 30 6.80 28.34 -3.49
CA LEU A 30 6.26 27.20 -2.75
C LEU A 30 4.92 26.80 -3.37
N PHE A 31 4.84 25.56 -3.86
CA PHE A 31 3.60 24.96 -4.35
C PHE A 31 2.98 24.06 -3.28
N ASP A 32 1.67 24.15 -3.08
CA ASP A 32 0.89 23.21 -2.29
C ASP A 32 -0.46 22.93 -2.98
N GLU A 33 -0.85 21.66 -3.00
CA GLU A 33 -2.12 21.22 -3.60
C GLU A 33 -3.34 21.67 -2.78
N ALA A 34 -3.16 21.99 -1.50
CA ALA A 34 -4.23 22.42 -0.63
C ALA A 34 -4.44 23.94 -0.68
N SER A 35 -5.64 24.34 -0.26
CA SER A 35 -6.06 25.74 -0.18
C SER A 35 -5.42 26.55 0.95
N ARG A 36 -4.59 25.91 1.80
CA ARG A 36 -3.87 26.54 2.91
C ARG A 36 -2.55 25.82 3.22
N PRO A 37 -1.47 26.56 3.56
CA PRO A 37 -0.22 25.96 3.98
C PRO A 37 -0.35 25.37 5.39
N GLY A 38 0.55 24.43 5.71
CA GLY A 38 0.63 23.72 6.98
C GLY A 38 0.56 22.20 6.84
N GLY A 39 0.23 21.69 5.65
CA GLY A 39 0.02 20.26 5.41
C GLY A 39 -1.03 19.64 6.33
N VAL A 40 -1.13 18.31 6.36
CA VAL A 40 -2.14 17.59 7.17
C VAL A 40 -2.03 17.87 8.68
N VAL A 41 -0.87 18.31 9.16
CA VAL A 41 -0.64 18.56 10.59
C VAL A 41 -0.99 19.99 10.99
N TYR A 42 -0.48 21.00 10.30
CA TYR A 42 -0.55 22.41 10.74
C TYR A 42 -1.38 23.31 9.82
N ARG A 43 -2.13 22.74 8.86
CA ARG A 43 -3.07 23.52 8.03
C ARG A 43 -4.14 24.22 8.88
N GLY A 44 -4.46 23.63 10.02
CA GLY A 44 -5.50 24.09 10.94
C GLY A 44 -6.89 24.04 10.31
N PRO A 45 -7.91 24.60 10.98
CA PRO A 45 -9.28 24.43 10.56
C PRO A 45 -9.59 25.18 9.26
N LEU A 46 -10.35 24.54 8.36
CA LEU A 46 -10.83 25.15 7.10
C LEU A 46 -12.20 25.83 7.28
N ARG A 47 -12.94 25.46 8.32
CA ARG A 47 -14.27 26.01 8.64
C ARG A 47 -14.26 26.69 10.02
N ALA A 48 -15.16 27.66 10.21
CA ALA A 48 -15.40 28.27 11.51
C ALA A 48 -15.99 27.23 12.50
N GLY A 49 -15.73 27.39 13.81
CA GLY A 49 -16.31 26.56 14.87
C GLY A 49 -15.47 25.36 15.36
N VAL A 50 -14.28 25.13 14.79
CA VAL A 50 -13.31 24.19 15.39
C VAL A 50 -12.55 24.92 16.49
N ASP A 51 -12.63 24.42 17.72
CA ASP A 51 -11.76 24.88 18.82
C ASP A 51 -10.41 24.15 18.77
N PRO A 52 -9.30 24.83 18.42
CA PRO A 52 -7.97 24.21 18.40
C PRO A 52 -7.52 23.68 19.76
N ALA A 53 -8.10 24.16 20.87
CA ALA A 53 -7.76 23.68 22.21
C ALA A 53 -8.08 22.19 22.40
N SER A 54 -9.12 21.68 21.73
CA SER A 54 -9.49 20.25 21.74
C SER A 54 -8.42 19.34 21.12
N LEU A 55 -7.49 19.89 20.33
CA LEU A 55 -6.37 19.17 19.70
C LEU A 55 -5.12 19.14 20.59
N GLY A 56 -5.16 19.82 21.74
CA GLY A 56 -4.11 19.84 22.76
C GLY A 56 -3.24 21.10 22.75
N ALA A 57 -2.84 21.56 23.95
CA ALA A 57 -2.10 22.80 24.15
C ALA A 57 -0.72 22.82 23.45
N ARG A 58 -0.03 21.68 23.36
CA ARG A 58 1.26 21.58 22.67
C ARG A 58 1.08 21.78 21.16
N TYR A 59 0.10 21.11 20.56
CA TYR A 59 -0.23 21.24 19.14
C TYR A 59 -0.54 22.69 18.79
N THR A 60 -1.43 23.33 19.54
CA THR A 60 -1.86 24.72 19.32
C THR A 60 -0.68 25.70 19.37
N ARG A 61 0.19 25.59 20.38
CA ARG A 61 1.40 26.43 20.46
C ARG A 61 2.34 26.25 19.27
N MET A 62 2.54 25.01 18.80
CA MET A 62 3.40 24.74 17.64
C MET A 62 2.80 25.29 16.35
N LEU A 63 1.50 25.11 16.16
CA LEU A 63 0.73 25.64 15.03
C LEU A 63 0.83 27.17 14.95
N GLU A 64 0.53 27.86 16.05
CA GLU A 64 0.59 29.32 16.14
C GLU A 64 1.98 29.85 15.87
N LYS A 65 3.01 29.21 16.45
CA LYS A 65 4.41 29.59 16.21
C LYS A 65 4.79 29.45 14.75
N LEU A 66 4.50 28.30 14.12
CA LEU A 66 4.85 28.06 12.72
C LEU A 66 4.14 29.06 11.79
N ARG A 67 2.85 29.32 12.02
CA ARG A 67 2.09 30.33 11.25
C ARG A 67 2.65 31.73 11.42
N ARG A 68 3.02 32.13 12.63
CA ARG A 68 3.62 33.43 12.93
C ARG A 68 4.96 33.60 12.22
N ASP A 69 5.84 32.60 12.34
CA ASP A 69 7.16 32.61 11.71
C ASP A 69 7.04 32.65 10.17
N PHE A 70 6.10 31.91 9.59
CA PHE A 70 5.87 31.89 8.14
C PHE A 70 5.29 33.22 7.63
N SER A 71 4.30 33.77 8.33
CA SER A 71 3.66 35.04 7.96
C SER A 71 4.64 36.21 8.01
N ALA A 72 5.56 36.21 8.98
CA ALA A 72 6.61 37.22 9.09
C ALA A 72 7.59 37.22 7.91
N CYS A 73 7.65 36.13 7.14
CA CYS A 73 8.54 35.96 5.99
C CYS A 73 7.81 35.93 4.65
N ALA A 74 6.49 36.16 4.61
CA ALA A 74 5.65 35.98 3.42
C ALA A 74 6.11 36.84 2.22
N GLY A 75 6.72 38.01 2.44
CA GLY A 75 7.23 38.86 1.37
C GLY A 75 8.36 38.25 0.53
N HIS A 76 9.00 37.16 1.00
CA HIS A 76 10.04 36.43 0.28
C HIS A 76 9.57 35.08 -0.26
N ILE A 77 8.29 34.73 -0.11
CA ILE A 77 7.75 33.42 -0.45
C ILE A 77 6.62 33.62 -1.46
N ASP A 78 6.86 33.24 -2.72
CA ASP A 78 5.81 33.16 -3.74
C ASP A 78 4.99 31.88 -3.51
N LEU A 79 3.93 32.00 -2.68
CA LEU A 79 3.08 30.90 -2.27
C LEU A 79 1.97 30.64 -3.31
N ARG A 80 1.97 29.45 -3.91
CA ARG A 80 1.03 28.97 -4.90
C ARG A 80 0.21 27.81 -4.33
N LEU A 81 -0.96 28.14 -3.79
CA LEU A 81 -1.92 27.18 -3.25
C LEU A 81 -2.82 26.64 -4.36
N ASN A 82 -3.57 25.57 -4.06
CA ASN A 82 -4.41 24.87 -5.04
C ASN A 82 -3.63 24.52 -6.33
N SER A 83 -2.32 24.25 -6.20
CA SER A 83 -1.41 24.02 -7.31
C SER A 83 -0.78 22.64 -7.18
N ARG A 84 -0.96 21.78 -8.20
CA ARG A 84 -0.54 20.38 -8.16
C ARG A 84 0.66 20.16 -9.06
N VAL A 85 1.77 19.73 -8.48
CA VAL A 85 2.94 19.26 -9.25
C VAL A 85 2.67 17.83 -9.67
N VAL A 86 2.48 17.61 -10.97
CA VAL A 86 2.08 16.31 -11.55
C VAL A 86 3.24 15.56 -12.20
N GLY A 87 4.37 16.24 -12.39
CA GLY A 87 5.61 15.64 -12.88
C GLY A 87 6.71 16.67 -13.04
N GLY A 88 7.80 16.26 -13.66
CA GLY A 88 8.95 17.11 -13.94
C GLY A 88 10.14 16.30 -14.42
N ASP A 89 11.20 17.01 -14.77
CA ASP A 89 12.53 16.48 -15.04
C ASP A 89 13.55 17.14 -14.11
N GLY A 90 14.85 16.95 -14.35
CA GLY A 90 15.91 17.52 -13.51
C GLY A 90 15.92 19.06 -13.41
N GLN A 91 15.22 19.79 -14.27
CA GLN A 91 15.26 21.27 -14.35
C GLN A 91 13.87 21.94 -14.40
N HIS A 92 12.83 21.22 -14.79
CA HIS A 92 11.48 21.74 -14.98
C HIS A 92 10.46 20.94 -14.17
N LEU A 93 9.47 21.62 -13.61
CA LEU A 93 8.27 21.00 -13.05
C LEU A 93 7.05 21.24 -13.95
N MET A 94 6.19 20.24 -14.02
CA MET A 94 4.88 20.30 -14.63
C MET A 94 3.84 20.55 -13.54
N VAL A 95 3.21 21.72 -13.55
CA VAL A 95 2.33 22.21 -12.48
C VAL A 95 0.94 22.55 -13.04
N LEU A 96 -0.09 21.93 -12.49
CA LEU A 96 -1.48 22.35 -12.70
C LEU A 96 -1.83 23.47 -11.71
N ASP A 97 -2.35 24.59 -12.21
CA ASP A 97 -2.89 25.66 -11.37
C ASP A 97 -4.32 25.36 -10.88
N GLU A 98 -4.90 26.28 -10.10
CA GLU A 98 -6.27 26.15 -9.57
C GLU A 98 -7.34 26.01 -10.67
N ALA A 99 -7.05 26.48 -11.89
CA ALA A 99 -7.93 26.37 -13.05
C ALA A 99 -7.61 25.15 -13.92
N GLU A 100 -6.83 24.20 -13.40
CA GLU A 100 -6.38 22.98 -14.09
C GLU A 100 -5.57 23.25 -15.37
N ARG A 101 -4.92 24.42 -15.45
CA ARG A 101 -4.04 24.75 -16.57
C ARG A 101 -2.63 24.28 -16.25
N LEU A 102 -2.01 23.62 -17.23
CA LEU A 102 -0.65 23.14 -17.13
C LEU A 102 0.35 24.28 -17.38
N HIS A 103 1.29 24.43 -16.46
CA HIS A 103 2.42 25.36 -16.53
C HIS A 103 3.71 24.60 -16.33
N GLU A 104 4.72 25.00 -17.10
CA GLU A 104 6.09 24.56 -16.91
C GLU A 104 6.84 25.57 -16.03
N VAL A 105 7.54 25.07 -15.01
CA VAL A 105 8.24 25.91 -14.02
C VAL A 105 9.70 25.48 -13.90
N GLU A 106 10.61 26.33 -14.38
CA GLU A 106 12.05 26.19 -14.20
C GLU A 106 12.46 26.47 -12.74
N TYR A 107 13.46 25.74 -12.25
CA TYR A 107 14.02 25.95 -10.91
C TYR A 107 15.55 25.83 -10.88
N SER A 108 16.18 26.54 -9.94
CA SER A 108 17.62 26.36 -9.68
C SER A 108 17.91 25.21 -8.71
N HIS A 109 17.01 25.03 -7.74
CA HIS A 109 17.08 24.02 -6.70
C HIS A 109 15.65 23.58 -6.40
N LEU A 110 15.45 22.31 -6.12
CA LEU A 110 14.14 21.74 -5.82
C LEU A 110 14.15 21.11 -4.44
N LEU A 111 13.18 21.46 -3.60
CA LEU A 111 12.91 20.73 -2.37
C LEU A 111 11.60 19.95 -2.50
N LEU A 112 11.69 18.62 -2.48
CA LEU A 112 10.54 17.74 -2.37
C LEU A 112 10.18 17.57 -0.89
N ALA A 113 8.99 18.07 -0.51
CA ALA A 113 8.41 17.98 0.82
C ALA A 113 6.97 17.44 0.76
N THR A 114 6.75 16.44 -0.10
CA THR A 114 5.44 15.87 -0.48
C THR A 114 4.76 15.05 0.61
N GLY A 115 5.47 14.72 1.70
CA GLY A 115 4.92 14.02 2.86
C GLY A 115 4.66 12.53 2.62
N CYS A 116 3.58 12.03 3.21
CA CYS A 116 3.20 10.62 3.20
C CYS A 116 1.67 10.49 3.08
N HIS A 117 1.20 9.28 2.79
CA HIS A 117 -0.20 8.88 2.88
C HIS A 117 -0.34 7.73 3.89
N GLU A 118 -1.54 7.47 4.37
CA GLU A 118 -1.77 6.32 5.25
C GLU A 118 -1.60 5.00 4.52
N ARG A 119 -1.12 3.99 5.24
CA ARG A 119 -1.07 2.63 4.75
C ARG A 119 -2.46 2.01 4.85
N SER A 120 -3.06 1.69 3.71
CA SER A 120 -4.27 0.89 3.64
C SER A 120 -3.93 -0.58 3.94
N VAL A 121 -4.72 -1.22 4.81
CA VAL A 121 -4.62 -2.66 5.09
C VAL A 121 -5.98 -3.28 4.82
N PRO A 122 -6.13 -4.13 3.80
CA PRO A 122 -7.39 -4.79 3.51
C PRO A 122 -7.74 -5.85 4.56
N PHE A 123 -9.03 -6.00 4.84
CA PHE A 123 -9.62 -7.07 5.65
C PHE A 123 -11.10 -7.23 5.25
N PRO A 124 -11.77 -8.37 5.45
CA PRO A 124 -13.18 -8.53 5.07
C PRO A 124 -14.06 -7.37 5.55
N GLY A 125 -14.81 -6.75 4.62
CA GLY A 125 -15.69 -5.61 4.90
C GLY A 125 -15.02 -4.24 5.04
N TRP A 126 -13.71 -4.12 4.80
CA TRP A 126 -12.98 -2.85 4.93
C TRP A 126 -13.45 -1.70 4.01
N THR A 127 -14.24 -2.01 2.98
CA THR A 127 -14.82 -1.05 2.03
C THR A 127 -16.22 -0.58 2.42
N LEU A 128 -16.82 -1.12 3.49
CA LEU A 128 -18.16 -0.73 3.92
C LEU A 128 -18.21 0.76 4.31
N PRO A 129 -19.29 1.49 3.92
CA PRO A 129 -19.56 2.81 4.47
C PRO A 129 -19.55 2.76 6.00
N GLY A 130 -18.70 3.59 6.61
CA GLY A 130 -18.42 3.58 8.06
C GLY A 130 -17.02 3.09 8.40
N VAL A 131 -16.35 2.34 7.52
CA VAL A 131 -14.92 2.02 7.66
C VAL A 131 -14.09 3.16 7.04
N MET A 132 -13.14 3.71 7.79
CA MET A 132 -12.30 4.82 7.36
C MET A 132 -10.86 4.65 7.87
N LEU A 133 -9.90 5.23 7.15
CA LEU A 133 -8.53 5.34 7.67
C LEU A 133 -8.46 6.34 8.84
N LEU A 134 -7.64 6.02 9.84
CA LEU A 134 -7.57 6.72 11.12
C LEU A 134 -7.12 8.18 10.97
N GLY A 135 -6.08 8.42 10.19
CA GLY A 135 -5.60 9.78 9.91
C GLY A 135 -6.56 10.57 9.03
N GLY A 136 -7.29 9.93 8.11
CA GLY A 136 -8.42 10.50 7.39
C GLY A 136 -9.50 11.01 8.36
N LEU A 137 -9.89 10.19 9.32
CA LEU A 137 -10.83 10.58 10.39
C LEU A 137 -10.26 11.70 11.27
N GLN A 138 -8.97 11.63 11.62
CA GLN A 138 -8.28 12.69 12.35
C GLN A 138 -8.27 14.03 11.57
N LEU A 139 -8.13 13.96 10.25
CA LEU A 139 -8.17 15.15 9.38
C LEU A 139 -9.55 15.78 9.34
N GLN A 140 -10.62 14.97 9.34
CA GLN A 140 -12.00 15.46 9.39
C GLN A 140 -12.26 16.27 10.67
N ILE A 141 -11.78 15.82 11.83
CA ILE A 141 -11.93 16.59 13.08
C ILE A 141 -11.00 17.81 13.15
N LYS A 142 -9.80 17.75 12.55
CA LYS A 142 -8.84 18.87 12.52
C LYS A 142 -9.25 19.98 11.54
N SER A 143 -9.81 19.60 10.40
CA SER A 143 -10.02 20.50 9.24
C SER A 143 -11.49 20.74 8.92
N GLY A 144 -12.38 19.77 9.18
CA GLY A 144 -13.67 19.64 8.51
C GLY A 144 -14.93 19.65 9.40
N VAL A 145 -14.82 19.55 10.73
CA VAL A 145 -15.98 19.55 11.66
C VAL A 145 -16.95 18.36 11.42
N VAL A 146 -16.56 17.34 10.67
CA VAL A 146 -17.40 16.13 10.53
C VAL A 146 -16.97 15.13 11.59
N LYS A 147 -17.89 14.89 12.52
CA LYS A 147 -17.76 13.84 13.53
C LYS A 147 -18.37 12.56 12.96
N PRO A 148 -17.75 11.39 13.17
CA PRO A 148 -18.43 10.14 12.89
C PRO A 148 -19.73 10.06 13.71
N LEU A 149 -20.77 9.50 13.09
CA LEU A 149 -22.05 9.24 13.75
C LEU A 149 -21.99 7.89 14.44
N GLY A 150 -22.70 7.75 15.56
CA GLY A 150 -22.77 6.48 16.27
C GLY A 150 -21.54 6.19 17.13
N ASP A 151 -21.35 4.91 17.41
CA ASP A 151 -20.24 4.40 18.20
C ASP A 151 -19.03 4.13 17.29
N THR A 152 -17.88 4.72 17.63
CA THR A 152 -16.64 4.66 16.84
C THR A 152 -15.64 3.69 17.47
N LEU A 153 -15.26 2.66 16.73
CA LEU A 153 -14.18 1.75 17.06
C LEU A 153 -12.88 2.24 16.42
N ILE A 154 -11.76 2.07 17.11
CA ILE A 154 -10.43 2.37 16.56
C ILE A 154 -9.61 1.08 16.61
N ALA A 155 -9.07 0.65 15.47
CA ALA A 155 -8.25 -0.56 15.39
C ALA A 155 -6.99 -0.31 14.56
N GLY A 156 -5.90 -0.98 14.92
CA GLY A 156 -4.70 -0.99 14.10
C GLY A 156 -3.45 -1.18 14.93
N SER A 157 -2.39 -0.43 14.61
CA SER A 157 -1.19 -0.41 15.44
C SER A 157 -0.45 0.93 15.43
N GLY A 158 0.03 1.30 16.61
CA GLY A 158 0.98 2.38 16.81
C GLY A 158 0.44 3.53 17.67
N PRO A 159 1.31 4.49 18.01
CA PRO A 159 1.01 5.54 18.98
C PRO A 159 -0.07 6.54 18.51
N LEU A 160 -0.49 6.48 17.25
CA LEU A 160 -1.56 7.33 16.72
C LEU A 160 -2.94 6.90 17.21
N LEU A 161 -3.18 5.60 17.47
CA LEU A 161 -4.49 5.10 17.90
C LEU A 161 -4.98 5.81 19.18
N PRO A 162 -4.26 5.77 20.32
CA PRO A 162 -4.73 6.42 21.54
C PRO A 162 -4.79 7.95 21.40
N LEU A 163 -3.96 8.56 20.54
CA LEU A 163 -3.96 10.01 20.33
C LEU A 163 -5.25 10.45 19.66
N VAL A 164 -5.63 9.77 18.58
CA VAL A 164 -6.85 10.06 17.84
C VAL A 164 -8.08 9.71 18.68
N ALA A 165 -8.04 8.64 19.47
CA ALA A 165 -9.10 8.30 20.42
C ALA A 165 -9.38 9.46 21.40
N CYS A 166 -8.34 10.01 22.03
CA CYS A 166 -8.48 11.15 22.94
C CYS A 166 -9.03 12.38 22.22
N GLN A 167 -8.55 12.68 21.00
CA GLN A 167 -9.02 13.83 20.22
C GLN A 167 -10.48 13.70 19.78
N LEU A 168 -10.90 12.51 19.33
CA LEU A 168 -12.28 12.22 18.98
C LEU A 168 -13.20 12.36 20.18
N HIS A 169 -12.83 11.74 21.31
CA HIS A 169 -13.62 11.84 22.53
C HIS A 169 -13.70 13.28 23.07
N ALA A 170 -12.58 14.02 23.08
CA ALA A 170 -12.57 15.43 23.47
C ALA A 170 -13.43 16.31 22.53
N ALA A 171 -13.58 15.90 21.26
CA ALA A 171 -14.48 16.52 20.31
C ALA A 171 -15.95 16.05 20.46
N GLY A 172 -16.27 15.18 21.42
CA GLY A 172 -17.62 14.70 21.70
C GLY A 172 -18.05 13.49 20.85
N VAL A 173 -17.12 12.76 20.26
CA VAL A 173 -17.38 11.47 19.60
C VAL A 173 -17.49 10.36 20.62
N ARG A 174 -18.44 9.44 20.44
CA ARG A 174 -18.53 8.21 21.25
C ARG A 174 -17.49 7.21 20.77
N VAL A 175 -16.37 7.12 21.49
CA VAL A 175 -15.32 6.13 21.20
C VAL A 175 -15.63 4.85 22.00
N ALA A 176 -16.03 3.79 21.29
CA ALA A 176 -16.44 2.53 21.88
C ALA A 176 -15.26 1.70 22.40
N GLY A 177 -14.09 1.85 21.77
CA GLY A 177 -12.87 1.16 22.19
C GLY A 177 -11.72 1.38 21.23
N VAL A 178 -10.51 1.09 21.72
CA VAL A 178 -9.27 1.14 20.96
C VAL A 178 -8.62 -0.25 21.00
N TYR A 179 -8.26 -0.77 19.84
CA TYR A 179 -7.71 -2.10 19.63
C TYR A 179 -6.31 -1.94 19.02
N GLU A 180 -5.30 -2.11 19.85
CA GLU A 180 -3.89 -2.11 19.48
C GLU A 180 -3.46 -3.55 19.22
N ALA A 181 -3.13 -3.87 17.98
CA ALA A 181 -2.74 -5.21 17.56
C ALA A 181 -1.42 -5.65 18.21
N CYS A 182 -0.55 -4.72 18.63
CA CYS A 182 0.67 -5.07 19.34
C CYS A 182 0.41 -5.44 20.81
N ALA A 183 0.99 -6.56 21.23
CA ALA A 183 0.96 -7.01 22.62
C ALA A 183 1.62 -5.99 23.57
N PHE A 184 0.98 -5.75 24.73
CA PHE A 184 1.47 -4.81 25.75
C PHE A 184 2.90 -5.14 26.22
N GLY A 185 3.25 -6.43 26.30
CA GLY A 185 4.60 -6.87 26.72
C GLY A 185 5.72 -6.43 25.76
N ARG A 186 5.45 -6.38 24.44
CA ARG A 186 6.40 -5.86 23.44
C ARG A 186 6.56 -4.34 23.58
N MET A 187 5.46 -3.62 23.77
CA MET A 187 5.47 -2.17 24.03
C MET A 187 6.21 -1.82 25.33
N ALA A 188 6.02 -2.61 26.39
CA ALA A 188 6.66 -2.40 27.69
C ALA A 188 8.16 -2.68 27.67
N ARG A 189 8.63 -3.70 26.93
CA ARG A 189 10.08 -3.97 26.76
C ARG A 189 10.81 -2.83 26.06
N GLU A 190 10.21 -2.26 25.02
CA GLU A 190 10.77 -1.12 24.28
C GLU A 190 10.54 0.23 24.99
N SER A 191 9.71 0.28 26.03
CA SER A 191 9.46 1.50 26.81
C SER A 191 10.69 2.01 27.58
N LEU A 192 11.72 1.17 27.76
CA LEU A 192 13.04 1.59 28.25
C LEU A 192 13.72 2.60 27.31
N ALA A 193 13.50 2.51 25.98
CA ALA A 193 13.99 3.49 25.02
C ALA A 193 13.26 4.84 25.12
N LEU A 194 12.02 4.86 25.67
CA LEU A 194 11.20 6.05 25.86
C LEU A 194 11.66 6.93 27.04
N LEU A 195 12.44 6.38 27.98
CA LEU A 195 13.00 7.12 29.13
C LEU A 195 13.91 8.29 28.70
N ASN A 196 14.47 8.24 27.49
CA ASN A 196 15.31 9.32 26.94
C ASN A 196 14.52 10.55 26.45
N LYS A 197 13.17 10.50 26.47
CA LYS A 197 12.26 11.60 26.13
C LYS A 197 11.14 11.71 27.18
N PRO A 198 11.44 12.18 28.40
CA PRO A 198 10.50 12.13 29.54
C PRO A 198 9.16 12.83 29.26
N GLN A 199 9.17 13.94 28.51
CA GLN A 199 7.93 14.64 28.16
C GLN A 199 7.02 13.82 27.22
N LEU A 200 7.56 13.12 26.22
CA LEU A 200 6.74 12.30 25.31
C LEU A 200 6.18 11.07 26.02
N PHE A 201 6.95 10.52 26.97
CA PHE A 201 6.49 9.45 27.83
C PHE A 201 5.35 9.91 28.76
N LEU A 202 5.49 11.09 29.38
CA LEU A 202 4.43 11.70 30.19
C LEU A 202 3.18 12.03 29.35
N ASP A 203 3.35 12.55 28.13
CA ASP A 203 2.24 12.79 27.20
C ASP A 203 1.50 11.45 26.92
N GLY A 204 2.22 10.36 26.66
CA GLY A 204 1.63 9.02 26.48
C GLY A 204 0.89 8.49 27.71
N LEU A 205 1.47 8.61 28.91
CA LEU A 205 0.80 8.25 30.16
C LEU A 205 -0.45 9.08 30.42
N SER A 206 -0.42 10.37 30.08
CA SER A 206 -1.58 11.25 30.23
C SER A 206 -2.74 10.82 29.35
N MET A 207 -2.45 10.33 28.13
CA MET A 207 -3.47 9.79 27.22
C MET A 207 -4.07 8.49 27.77
N LEU A 208 -3.25 7.57 28.27
CA LEU A 208 -3.75 6.34 28.90
C LEU A 208 -4.62 6.65 30.13
N GLY A 209 -4.20 7.61 30.96
CA GLY A 209 -4.99 8.11 32.07
C GLY A 209 -6.31 8.73 31.63
N TYR A 210 -6.29 9.53 30.56
CA TYR A 210 -7.49 10.13 29.97
C TYR A 210 -8.49 9.07 29.49
N LEU A 211 -8.05 8.06 28.73
CA LEU A 211 -8.92 6.98 28.26
C LEU A 211 -9.57 6.24 29.44
N LYS A 212 -8.78 5.92 30.47
CA LYS A 212 -9.26 5.22 31.67
C LYS A 212 -10.28 6.06 32.45
N LEU A 213 -10.02 7.35 32.67
CA LEU A 213 -10.91 8.25 33.40
C LEU A 213 -12.26 8.46 32.68
N ASN A 214 -12.27 8.38 31.35
CA ASN A 214 -13.47 8.52 30.53
C ASN A 214 -14.11 7.17 30.16
N GLY A 215 -13.65 6.05 30.73
CA GLY A 215 -14.24 4.73 30.50
C GLY A 215 -14.06 4.18 29.08
N ILE A 216 -13.06 4.64 28.33
CA ILE A 216 -12.76 4.18 26.97
C ILE A 216 -11.81 2.98 27.06
N PRO A 217 -12.23 1.76 26.67
CA PRO A 217 -11.39 0.59 26.78
C PRO A 217 -10.26 0.62 25.74
N LEU A 218 -9.06 0.21 26.17
CA LEU A 218 -7.89 0.02 25.31
C LEU A 218 -7.43 -1.44 25.44
N HIS A 219 -7.56 -2.18 24.35
CA HIS A 219 -7.19 -3.60 24.23
C HIS A 219 -5.85 -3.71 23.51
N TYR A 220 -4.87 -4.35 24.16
CA TYR A 220 -3.56 -4.61 23.58
C TYR A 220 -3.47 -6.06 23.11
N GLY A 221 -2.75 -6.29 22.01
CA GLY A 221 -2.69 -7.59 21.36
C GLY A 221 -4.02 -7.95 20.70
N TRP A 222 -4.85 -6.97 20.32
CA TRP A 222 -6.13 -7.22 19.64
C TRP A 222 -6.25 -6.37 18.38
N GLY A 223 -6.76 -6.96 17.30
CA GLY A 223 -6.91 -6.31 16.00
C GLY A 223 -8.27 -6.59 15.37
N VAL A 224 -8.54 -5.93 14.24
CA VAL A 224 -9.76 -6.15 13.44
C VAL A 224 -9.60 -7.39 12.56
N VAL A 225 -10.61 -8.26 12.59
CA VAL A 225 -10.72 -9.45 11.73
C VAL A 225 -11.59 -9.14 10.52
N GLU A 226 -12.80 -8.63 10.77
CA GLU A 226 -13.77 -8.30 9.74
C GLU A 226 -14.68 -7.15 10.18
N ALA A 227 -15.29 -6.50 9.19
CA ALA A 227 -16.37 -5.54 9.36
C ALA A 227 -17.61 -6.07 8.65
N SER A 228 -18.79 -5.92 9.27
CA SER A 228 -20.04 -6.46 8.74
C SER A 228 -21.21 -5.49 8.87
N GLY A 229 -22.16 -5.63 7.94
CA GLY A 229 -23.40 -4.89 7.89
C GLY A 229 -24.04 -4.88 6.50
N GLU A 230 -25.34 -4.59 6.43
CA GLU A 230 -26.09 -4.49 5.18
C GLU A 230 -26.03 -3.05 4.65
N GLY A 231 -25.20 -2.81 3.64
CA GLY A 231 -25.02 -1.51 2.99
C GLY A 231 -24.18 -0.50 3.78
N GLU A 232 -24.13 -0.59 5.10
CA GLU A 232 -23.24 0.20 5.97
C GLU A 232 -22.77 -0.61 7.18
N LEU A 233 -21.71 -0.14 7.84
CA LEU A 233 -21.11 -0.79 9.00
C LEU A 233 -22.08 -0.81 10.19
N THR A 234 -22.32 -2.00 10.73
CA THR A 234 -23.09 -2.18 11.98
C THR A 234 -22.32 -2.90 13.08
N GLU A 235 -21.32 -3.70 12.70
CA GLU A 235 -20.56 -4.54 13.62
C GLU A 235 -19.13 -4.75 13.10
N VAL A 236 -18.19 -4.87 14.03
CA VAL A 236 -16.78 -5.17 13.77
C VAL A 236 -16.38 -6.37 14.62
N THR A 237 -15.82 -7.39 13.99
CA THR A 237 -15.25 -8.52 14.69
C THR A 237 -13.79 -8.23 15.01
N VAL A 238 -13.42 -8.33 16.28
CA VAL A 238 -12.04 -8.15 16.78
C VAL A 238 -11.56 -9.41 17.47
N ALA A 239 -10.27 -9.73 17.36
CA ALA A 239 -9.68 -10.91 17.97
C ALA A 239 -8.32 -10.59 18.61
N PRO A 240 -7.84 -11.41 19.56
CA PRO A 240 -6.43 -11.40 19.95
C PRO A 240 -5.52 -11.72 18.76
N TYR A 241 -4.33 -11.12 18.71
CA TYR A 241 -3.30 -11.41 17.71
C TYR A 241 -2.07 -12.01 18.36
N ASP A 242 -1.50 -13.04 17.75
CA ASP A 242 -0.24 -13.64 18.19
C ASP A 242 1.01 -12.84 17.75
N GLU A 243 2.21 -13.38 17.98
CA GLU A 243 3.45 -12.69 17.64
C GLU A 243 3.65 -12.54 16.13
N GLU A 244 3.07 -13.45 15.35
CA GLU A 244 3.09 -13.57 13.90
C GLU A 244 1.93 -12.83 13.21
N TRP A 245 1.07 -12.14 13.97
CA TRP A 245 -0.11 -11.40 13.53
C TRP A 245 -1.30 -12.27 13.07
N ARG A 246 -1.49 -13.46 13.65
CA ARG A 246 -2.68 -14.29 13.42
C ARG A 246 -3.81 -13.93 14.38
N PRO A 247 -5.04 -13.72 13.89
CA PRO A 247 -6.19 -13.57 14.75
C PRO A 247 -6.57 -14.91 15.40
N ASP A 248 -6.72 -14.91 16.71
CA ASP A 248 -7.32 -16.02 17.45
C ASP A 248 -8.85 -15.95 17.33
N LEU A 249 -9.38 -16.68 16.34
CA LEU A 249 -10.81 -16.69 16.03
C LEU A 249 -11.66 -17.36 17.11
N GLU A 250 -11.09 -18.24 17.94
CA GLU A 250 -11.82 -18.85 19.06
C GLU A 250 -12.20 -17.80 20.11
N ASN A 251 -11.37 -16.76 20.23
CA ASN A 251 -11.57 -15.64 21.14
C ASN A 251 -12.06 -14.37 20.44
N ALA A 252 -12.50 -14.47 19.17
CA ALA A 252 -13.08 -13.35 18.44
C ALA A 252 -14.35 -12.82 19.13
N ARG A 253 -14.55 -11.50 19.05
CA ARG A 253 -15.67 -10.80 19.68
C ARG A 253 -16.31 -9.84 18.68
N PRO A 254 -17.65 -9.92 18.50
CA PRO A 254 -18.38 -8.89 17.78
C PRO A 254 -18.49 -7.63 18.63
N VAL A 255 -18.29 -6.46 18.02
CA VAL A 255 -18.43 -5.15 18.64
C VAL A 255 -19.30 -4.28 17.75
N LYS A 256 -20.44 -3.83 18.28
CA LYS A 256 -21.31 -2.89 17.57
C LYS A 256 -20.59 -1.55 17.38
N ALA A 257 -20.51 -1.12 16.13
CA ALA A 257 -19.92 0.16 15.76
C ALA A 257 -20.56 0.65 14.47
N SER A 258 -20.80 1.95 14.39
CA SER A 258 -21.25 2.62 13.16
C SER A 258 -20.07 3.26 12.41
N THR A 259 -18.90 3.30 13.04
CA THR A 259 -17.65 3.76 12.42
C THR A 259 -16.49 2.92 12.91
N LEU A 260 -15.64 2.47 11.99
CA LEU A 260 -14.36 1.83 12.27
C LEU A 260 -13.23 2.69 11.71
N ALA A 261 -12.36 3.17 12.59
CA ALA A 261 -11.16 3.91 12.22
C ALA A 261 -9.93 2.99 12.23
N VAL A 262 -9.33 2.76 11.06
CA VAL A 262 -8.25 1.80 10.86
C VAL A 262 -6.91 2.50 10.70
N GLY A 263 -5.91 2.19 11.52
CA GLY A 263 -4.62 2.88 11.51
C GLY A 263 -3.41 1.95 11.57
N TYR A 264 -2.71 1.75 10.46
CA TYR A 264 -1.55 0.85 10.35
C TYR A 264 -0.25 1.55 9.90
N GLY A 265 -0.15 2.85 10.20
CA GLY A 265 1.01 3.66 9.85
C GLY A 265 0.89 4.33 8.47
N PHE A 266 2.04 4.77 7.95
CA PHE A 266 2.11 5.65 6.78
C PHE A 266 3.14 5.16 5.76
N ILE A 267 2.97 5.57 4.51
CA ILE A 267 3.88 5.31 3.39
C ILE A 267 4.30 6.65 2.76
N PRO A 268 5.60 6.89 2.52
CA PRO A 268 6.09 8.08 1.82
C PRO A 268 5.42 8.30 0.44
N ARG A 269 5.16 9.56 0.07
CA ARG A 269 4.71 9.91 -1.30
C ARG A 269 5.92 10.04 -2.21
N THR A 270 6.34 8.93 -2.81
CA THR A 270 7.54 8.83 -3.66
C THR A 270 7.29 9.07 -5.15
N GLN A 271 6.05 9.26 -5.60
CA GLN A 271 5.68 9.30 -7.03
C GLN A 271 6.53 10.32 -7.81
N LEU A 272 6.63 11.55 -7.29
CA LEU A 272 7.43 12.61 -7.95
C LEU A 272 8.93 12.31 -7.92
N SER A 273 9.45 11.78 -6.82
CA SER A 273 10.87 11.36 -6.75
C SER A 273 11.20 10.20 -7.69
N GLN A 274 10.25 9.29 -7.94
CA GLN A 274 10.41 8.20 -8.89
C GLN A 274 10.41 8.70 -10.33
N GLN A 275 9.47 9.60 -10.68
CA GLN A 275 9.42 10.23 -12.00
C GLN A 275 10.70 11.02 -12.33
N LEU A 276 11.29 11.66 -11.31
CA LEU A 276 12.55 12.40 -11.45
C LEU A 276 13.79 11.49 -11.53
N GLY A 277 13.63 10.16 -11.46
CA GLY A 277 14.75 9.20 -11.52
C GLY A 277 15.72 9.33 -10.35
N LEU A 278 15.23 9.73 -9.16
CA LEU A 278 16.07 9.79 -7.96
C LEU A 278 16.34 8.37 -7.44
N GLU A 279 17.40 8.21 -6.64
CA GLU A 279 17.68 6.94 -5.97
C GLU A 279 16.72 6.72 -4.79
N HIS A 280 16.26 5.48 -4.66
CA HIS A 280 15.39 5.03 -3.57
C HIS A 280 15.99 3.82 -2.88
N GLY A 281 15.64 3.70 -1.61
CA GLY A 281 15.89 2.52 -0.81
C GLY A 281 14.65 2.16 -0.01
N PHE A 282 14.75 1.05 0.70
CA PHE A 282 13.69 0.57 1.57
C PHE A 282 14.03 0.86 3.03
N SER A 283 13.03 1.23 3.83
CA SER A 283 13.17 1.27 5.28
C SER A 283 13.12 -0.14 5.87
N ASP A 284 13.51 -0.29 7.14
CA ASP A 284 13.35 -1.55 7.89
C ASP A 284 11.87 -2.00 7.98
N ASP A 285 10.92 -1.06 8.04
CA ASP A 285 9.46 -1.28 7.97
C ASP A 285 8.92 -1.44 6.53
N GLY A 286 9.85 -1.51 5.57
CA GLY A 286 9.60 -1.97 4.23
C GLY A 286 8.87 -1.04 3.27
N TYR A 287 8.72 0.25 3.61
CA TYR A 287 8.20 1.22 2.64
C TYR A 287 9.33 1.76 1.76
N LEU A 288 9.03 2.04 0.49
CA LEU A 288 9.91 2.76 -0.44
C LEU A 288 10.09 4.20 0.04
N ARG A 289 11.33 4.70 0.04
CA ARG A 289 11.63 6.11 0.27
C ARG A 289 12.79 6.56 -0.60
N ALA A 290 12.76 7.81 -1.05
CA ALA A 290 13.91 8.37 -1.74
C ALA A 290 15.06 8.60 -0.74
N GLU A 291 16.29 8.32 -1.17
CA GLU A 291 17.47 8.44 -0.32
C GLU A 291 18.02 9.86 -0.33
N CYS A 292 18.53 10.31 0.82
CA CYS A 292 19.24 11.57 0.91
C CYS A 292 20.40 11.50 1.88
N ASN A 293 21.44 12.29 1.60
CA ASN A 293 22.59 12.44 2.49
C ASN A 293 22.29 13.36 3.68
N VAL A 294 23.31 13.65 4.51
CA VAL A 294 23.21 14.50 5.70
C VAL A 294 22.88 15.98 5.42
N TRP A 295 22.92 16.40 4.16
CA TRP A 295 22.48 17.72 3.69
C TRP A 295 21.08 17.70 3.09
N GLN A 296 20.38 16.57 3.21
CA GLN A 296 19.10 16.32 2.56
C GLN A 296 19.15 16.35 1.02
N GLN A 297 20.33 16.23 0.41
CA GLN A 297 20.46 16.12 -1.05
C GLN A 297 20.14 14.69 -1.49
N SER A 298 19.38 14.55 -2.58
CA SER A 298 19.15 13.27 -3.26
C SER A 298 20.36 12.84 -4.09
N SER A 299 20.21 11.79 -4.91
CA SER A 299 21.21 11.41 -5.93
C SER A 299 21.48 12.51 -6.97
N GLN A 300 20.58 13.49 -7.09
CA GLN A 300 20.81 14.73 -7.83
C GLN A 300 21.08 15.88 -6.84
N PRO A 301 22.30 16.46 -6.80
CA PRO A 301 22.71 17.37 -5.73
C PRO A 301 21.90 18.67 -5.58
N HIS A 302 21.23 19.13 -6.63
CA HIS A 302 20.36 20.31 -6.63
C HIS A 302 18.89 19.99 -6.29
N ILE A 303 18.56 18.71 -6.06
CA ILE A 303 17.26 18.24 -5.62
C ILE A 303 17.37 17.69 -4.19
N HIS A 304 16.62 18.29 -3.27
CA HIS A 304 16.61 17.99 -1.85
C HIS A 304 15.30 17.33 -1.42
N LEU A 305 15.37 16.52 -0.37
CA LEU A 305 14.25 15.75 0.16
C LEU A 305 14.02 16.10 1.64
N ALA A 306 12.79 16.42 2.05
CA ALA A 306 12.49 16.65 3.45
C ALA A 306 11.09 16.18 3.87
N GLY A 307 10.92 16.02 5.18
CA GLY A 307 9.66 15.52 5.74
C GLY A 307 9.53 14.00 5.62
N ASP A 308 8.30 13.53 5.74
CA ASP A 308 8.01 12.10 5.78
C ASP A 308 8.24 11.40 4.43
N MET A 309 8.45 12.16 3.35
CA MET A 309 8.82 11.60 2.05
C MET A 309 10.23 10.97 2.05
N ALA A 310 11.12 11.44 2.94
CA ALA A 310 12.46 10.91 3.16
C ALA A 310 12.49 9.86 4.30
N GLY A 311 11.32 9.39 4.72
CA GLY A 311 11.09 8.44 5.82
C GLY A 311 10.18 9.00 6.91
N ILE A 312 9.27 8.16 7.41
CA ILE A 312 8.22 8.56 8.36
C ILE A 312 8.85 8.86 9.73
N ARG A 313 8.96 10.13 10.11
CA ARG A 313 9.62 10.57 11.36
C ARG A 313 8.80 11.58 12.14
N GLY A 314 7.73 12.10 11.56
CA GLY A 314 6.76 12.99 12.20
C GLY A 314 7.12 14.47 12.10
N GLY A 315 6.19 15.32 12.53
CA GLY A 315 6.20 16.75 12.20
C GLY A 315 7.42 17.56 12.66
N GLU A 316 8.02 17.22 13.81
CA GLU A 316 9.23 17.92 14.29
C GLU A 316 10.47 17.54 13.44
N ALA A 317 10.67 16.25 13.18
CA ALA A 317 11.74 15.78 12.31
C ALA A 317 11.60 16.36 10.90
N ALA A 318 10.36 16.46 10.40
CA ALA A 318 10.06 17.07 9.12
C ALA A 318 10.51 18.55 9.06
N MET A 319 10.21 19.36 10.09
CA MET A 319 10.69 20.75 10.15
C MET A 319 12.22 20.85 10.20
N ILE A 320 12.88 19.96 10.94
CA ILE A 320 14.34 19.93 11.03
C ILE A 320 14.96 19.57 9.67
N GLY A 321 14.44 18.54 9.00
CA GLY A 321 14.87 18.17 7.65
C GLY A 321 14.69 19.30 6.65
N GLY A 322 13.56 20.02 6.69
CA GLY A 322 13.33 21.21 5.86
C GLY A 322 14.38 22.31 6.08
N ARG A 323 14.78 22.56 7.33
CA ARG A 323 15.85 23.53 7.64
C ARG A 323 17.21 23.09 7.13
N ILE A 324 17.55 21.80 7.26
CA ILE A 324 18.82 21.27 6.73
C ILE A 324 18.86 21.40 5.21
N ALA A 325 17.77 21.04 4.52
CA ALA A 325 17.66 21.22 3.07
C ALA A 325 17.83 22.69 2.67
N ALA A 326 17.17 23.62 3.38
CA ALA A 326 17.35 25.05 3.14
C ALA A 326 18.78 25.53 3.39
N LEU A 327 19.48 25.05 4.43
CA LEU A 327 20.89 25.36 4.65
C LEU A 327 21.78 24.85 3.50
N SER A 328 21.49 23.66 2.95
CA SER A 328 22.18 23.14 1.77
C SER A 328 21.97 24.03 0.55
N ILE A 329 20.73 24.44 0.29
CA ILE A 329 20.39 25.38 -0.81
C ILE A 329 21.10 26.74 -0.61
N LEU A 330 21.10 27.28 0.61
CA LEU A 330 21.79 28.53 0.92
C LEU A 330 23.29 28.42 0.67
N LEU A 331 23.90 27.29 1.04
CA LEU A 331 25.32 27.03 0.84
C LEU A 331 25.68 26.93 -0.66
N GLN A 332 24.88 26.18 -1.44
CA GLN A 332 25.06 26.04 -2.89
C GLN A 332 24.88 27.37 -3.65
N ARG A 333 24.14 28.30 -3.05
CA ARG A 333 23.91 29.65 -3.58
C ARG A 333 24.85 30.71 -3.01
N GLU A 334 25.83 30.31 -2.20
CA GLU A 334 26.78 31.21 -1.54
C GLU A 334 26.10 32.31 -0.67
N ALA A 335 24.87 32.02 -0.19
CA ALA A 335 24.05 32.94 0.61
C ALA A 335 24.25 32.78 2.13
N ILE A 336 25.18 31.91 2.53
CA ILE A 336 25.59 31.66 3.91
C ILE A 336 27.06 31.24 3.95
N ALA A 337 27.79 31.63 4.99
CA ALA A 337 29.17 31.19 5.16
C ALA A 337 29.24 29.67 5.41
N PRO A 338 30.18 28.93 4.80
CA PRO A 338 30.28 27.48 4.97
C PRO A 338 30.40 27.03 6.43
N ALA A 339 31.20 27.73 7.25
CA ALA A 339 31.35 27.43 8.66
C ALA A 339 30.03 27.55 9.45
N GLU A 340 29.27 28.61 9.19
CA GLU A 340 27.96 28.85 9.81
C GLU A 340 26.93 27.79 9.38
N ALA A 341 26.92 27.41 8.10
CA ALA A 341 26.02 26.38 7.57
C ALA A 341 26.29 25.01 8.21
N ILE A 342 27.56 24.63 8.37
CA ILE A 342 27.99 23.38 9.01
C ILE A 342 27.58 23.37 10.48
N GLU A 343 27.87 24.43 11.23
CA GLU A 343 27.52 24.53 12.66
C GLU A 343 26.01 24.35 12.89
N ARG A 344 25.19 25.03 12.08
CA ARG A 344 23.73 24.94 12.17
C ARG A 344 23.21 23.58 11.74
N ARG A 345 23.80 22.98 10.69
CA ARG A 345 23.49 21.60 10.27
C ARG A 345 23.76 20.61 11.40
N GLU A 346 24.92 20.67 12.04
CA GLU A 346 25.27 19.78 13.15
C GLU A 346 24.28 19.88 14.32
N SER A 347 23.89 21.11 14.68
CA SER A 347 22.85 21.33 15.70
C SER A 347 21.52 20.68 15.32
N HIS A 348 21.13 20.78 14.04
CA HIS A 348 19.92 20.17 13.52
C HIS A 348 20.01 18.63 13.45
N LEU A 349 21.13 18.08 12.99
CA LEU A 349 21.38 16.64 12.94
C LEU A 349 21.36 16.01 14.32
N ALA A 350 22.00 16.63 15.31
CA ALA A 350 21.98 16.13 16.69
C ALA A 350 20.54 16.01 17.25
N ARG A 351 19.67 16.99 16.94
CA ARG A 351 18.25 16.93 17.30
C ARG A 351 17.49 15.86 16.52
N LEU A 352 17.78 15.73 15.22
CA LEU A 352 17.15 14.72 14.36
C LEU A 352 17.51 13.29 14.80
N GLU A 353 18.77 13.03 15.14
CA GLU A 353 19.24 11.73 15.67
C GLU A 353 18.61 11.39 17.02
N ALA A 354 18.33 12.39 17.86
CA ALA A 354 17.56 12.17 19.09
C ALA A 354 16.11 11.74 18.81
N ILE A 355 15.51 12.21 17.70
CA ILE A 355 14.16 11.79 17.28
C ILE A 355 14.21 10.40 16.63
N LYS A 356 15.20 10.12 15.77
CA LYS A 356 15.38 8.81 15.13
C LYS A 356 15.56 7.68 16.15
N ARG A 357 16.39 7.88 17.17
CA ARG A 357 16.57 6.90 18.25
C ARG A 357 15.28 6.59 19.01
N PHE A 358 14.44 7.60 19.23
CA PHE A 358 13.11 7.42 19.84
C PHE A 358 12.16 6.64 18.91
N ARG A 359 12.14 6.98 17.62
CA ARG A 359 11.33 6.32 16.59
C ARG A 359 11.70 4.86 16.38
N ALA A 360 12.99 4.51 16.38
CA ALA A 360 13.45 3.13 16.23
C ALA A 360 12.90 2.19 17.33
N GLY A 361 12.72 2.71 18.56
CA GLY A 361 12.04 1.96 19.62
C GLY A 361 10.56 1.71 19.33
N VAL A 362 9.89 2.67 18.68
CA VAL A 362 8.49 2.54 18.25
C VAL A 362 8.35 1.54 17.11
N GLU A 363 9.20 1.65 16.09
CA GLU A 363 9.17 0.82 14.89
C GLU A 363 9.36 -0.67 15.22
N ARG A 364 10.27 -1.00 16.15
CA ARG A 364 10.54 -2.39 16.57
C ARG A 364 9.35 -3.11 17.21
N TYR A 365 8.52 -2.43 18.00
CA TYR A 365 7.34 -3.10 18.57
C TYR A 365 6.14 -3.08 17.63
N THR A 366 6.12 -2.20 16.62
CA THR A 366 5.12 -2.17 15.54
C THR A 366 5.49 -3.01 14.33
N GLN A 367 6.61 -3.76 14.40
CA GLN A 367 7.10 -4.61 13.32
C GLN A 367 6.05 -5.69 13.01
N ARG A 368 5.71 -5.83 11.72
CA ARG A 368 4.64 -6.69 11.24
C ARG A 368 5.16 -8.04 10.75
N GLY A 369 4.43 -9.10 11.05
CA GLY A 369 4.61 -10.43 10.45
C GLY A 369 4.16 -10.44 8.99
N ALA A 370 4.67 -11.40 8.20
CA ALA A 370 4.61 -11.39 6.74
C ALA A 370 3.45 -12.19 6.10
N ARG A 371 2.45 -12.71 6.83
CA ARG A 371 1.67 -13.86 6.34
C ARG A 371 0.15 -13.69 6.28
N GLN A 372 -0.33 -13.22 5.13
CA GLN A 372 -1.72 -13.39 4.67
C GLN A 372 -1.97 -14.83 4.14
N VAL A 373 -0.93 -15.65 3.98
CA VAL A 373 -0.94 -16.96 3.26
C VAL A 373 -1.33 -18.16 4.15
N GLU A 374 -1.46 -18.02 5.47
CA GLU A 374 -1.64 -19.18 6.36
C GLU A 374 -3.08 -19.68 6.54
N LEU A 375 -4.08 -18.99 5.96
CA LEU A 375 -5.46 -19.50 5.89
C LEU A 375 -5.56 -20.83 5.11
N ALA A 376 -4.64 -21.09 4.18
CA ALA A 376 -4.69 -22.28 3.33
C ALA A 376 -4.23 -23.57 4.04
N LEU A 377 -3.31 -23.49 5.01
CA LEU A 377 -2.67 -24.68 5.60
C LEU A 377 -3.55 -25.45 6.59
N GLY A 378 -4.66 -24.86 7.03
CA GLY A 378 -5.68 -25.54 7.83
C GLY A 378 -6.70 -26.34 7.00
N ILE A 379 -6.66 -26.24 5.67
CA ILE A 379 -7.64 -26.84 4.76
C ILE A 379 -7.22 -28.28 4.44
N GLU A 380 -8.18 -29.20 4.46
CA GLU A 380 -7.95 -30.61 4.11
C GLU A 380 -7.32 -30.78 2.72
N GLY A 381 -6.19 -31.49 2.68
CA GLY A 381 -5.44 -31.79 1.46
C GLY A 381 -4.54 -30.65 0.98
N VAL A 382 -4.47 -29.53 1.68
CA VAL A 382 -3.57 -28.43 1.33
C VAL A 382 -2.23 -28.59 2.04
N GLU A 383 -1.14 -28.52 1.27
CA GLU A 383 0.22 -28.51 1.79
C GLU A 383 1.03 -27.38 1.15
N ARG A 384 2.01 -26.85 1.89
CA ARG A 384 3.05 -25.98 1.31
C ARG A 384 4.12 -26.87 0.70
N LEU A 385 3.94 -27.19 -0.58
CA LEU A 385 4.77 -28.14 -1.32
C LEU A 385 6.22 -27.65 -1.45
N ALA A 386 6.40 -26.36 -1.78
CA ALA A 386 7.70 -25.74 -1.92
C ALA A 386 7.63 -24.25 -1.55
N VAL A 387 8.79 -23.64 -1.34
CA VAL A 387 8.93 -22.20 -1.07
C VAL A 387 10.08 -21.67 -1.90
N GLY A 388 9.77 -20.77 -2.84
CA GLY A 388 10.75 -19.99 -3.56
C GLY A 388 11.24 -18.81 -2.73
N THR A 389 12.27 -18.14 -3.21
CA THR A 389 12.82 -16.95 -2.58
C THR A 389 12.88 -15.84 -3.62
N SER A 390 12.18 -14.75 -3.37
CA SER A 390 12.25 -13.52 -4.18
C SER A 390 13.63 -12.87 -4.11
N VAL A 391 13.87 -11.84 -4.94
CA VAL A 391 15.14 -11.08 -4.97
C VAL A 391 15.55 -10.59 -3.57
N GLN A 392 14.60 -10.21 -2.73
CA GLN A 392 14.87 -9.64 -1.40
C GLN A 392 14.61 -10.63 -0.25
N GLY A 393 14.46 -11.91 -0.54
CA GLY A 393 14.37 -12.94 0.50
C GLY A 393 12.97 -13.20 1.05
N ARG A 394 11.90 -12.67 0.43
CA ARG A 394 10.52 -13.03 0.79
C ARG A 394 10.12 -14.39 0.20
N ASP A 395 9.32 -15.13 0.95
CA ASP A 395 8.77 -16.43 0.56
C ASP A 395 7.90 -16.28 -0.69
N ILE A 396 7.96 -17.29 -1.57
CA ILE A 396 7.01 -17.49 -2.67
C ILE A 396 6.45 -18.90 -2.51
N GLU A 397 5.31 -18.99 -1.85
CA GLU A 397 4.71 -20.28 -1.54
C GLU A 397 4.14 -20.95 -2.79
N LEU A 398 4.52 -22.20 -3.00
CA LEU A 398 3.80 -23.12 -3.86
C LEU A 398 2.93 -24.01 -2.97
N LEU A 399 1.63 -23.75 -2.99
CA LEU A 399 0.64 -24.59 -2.32
C LEU A 399 0.21 -25.70 -3.27
N ARG A 400 0.07 -26.91 -2.75
CA ARG A 400 -0.57 -28.02 -3.46
C ARG A 400 -1.83 -28.44 -2.73
N VAL A 401 -2.92 -28.61 -3.48
CA VAL A 401 -4.16 -29.20 -2.99
C VAL A 401 -4.27 -30.60 -3.58
N ARG A 402 -4.06 -31.62 -2.75
CA ARG A 402 -4.09 -33.04 -3.11
C ARG A 402 -4.87 -33.83 -2.06
N ARG A 403 -6.06 -34.30 -2.44
CA ARG A 403 -6.94 -35.11 -1.56
C ARG A 403 -6.89 -36.60 -1.87
N HIS A 404 -6.56 -36.97 -3.10
CA HIS A 404 -6.52 -38.36 -3.53
C HIS A 404 -5.13 -38.74 -4.07
N PRO A 405 -4.60 -39.93 -3.74
CA PRO A 405 -3.32 -40.38 -4.27
C PRO A 405 -3.36 -40.71 -5.77
N ASP A 406 -4.56 -40.96 -6.33
CA ASP A 406 -4.74 -41.39 -7.71
C ASP A 406 -5.04 -40.24 -8.69
N SER A 407 -5.06 -38.99 -8.22
CA SER A 407 -5.16 -37.82 -9.09
C SER A 407 -3.97 -37.78 -10.06
N HIS A 408 -4.25 -37.48 -11.33
CA HIS A 408 -3.26 -37.58 -12.41
C HIS A 408 -2.99 -36.24 -13.10
N LEU A 409 -3.99 -35.33 -13.11
CA LEU A 409 -3.87 -34.00 -13.71
C LEU A 409 -3.28 -32.97 -12.74
N LYS A 410 -2.55 -32.00 -13.28
CA LYS A 410 -1.86 -30.95 -12.50
C LYS A 410 -2.26 -29.57 -13.03
N LEU A 411 -3.14 -28.91 -12.30
CA LEU A 411 -3.72 -27.63 -12.69
C LEU A 411 -2.99 -26.51 -11.97
N TRP A 412 -2.27 -25.67 -12.72
CA TRP A 412 -1.47 -24.58 -12.19
C TRP A 412 -2.24 -23.27 -12.25
N VAL A 413 -2.26 -22.53 -11.13
CA VAL A 413 -2.79 -21.18 -11.06
C VAL A 413 -1.77 -20.31 -10.32
N ILE A 414 -1.24 -19.31 -11.01
CA ILE A 414 -0.34 -18.32 -10.42
C ILE A 414 -0.97 -16.94 -10.53
N ALA A 415 -0.67 -16.04 -9.60
CA ALA A 415 -1.27 -14.72 -9.59
C ALA A 415 -0.26 -13.62 -9.32
N GLN A 416 -0.57 -12.42 -9.81
CA GLN A 416 0.07 -11.16 -9.40
C GLN A 416 1.57 -11.09 -9.76
N GLN A 417 1.93 -11.53 -10.96
CA GLN A 417 3.28 -11.30 -11.50
C GLN A 417 3.59 -9.80 -11.61
N HIS A 418 2.58 -9.01 -11.97
CA HIS A 418 2.61 -7.56 -11.85
C HIS A 418 2.04 -7.14 -10.48
N PRO A 419 2.84 -6.48 -9.64
CA PRO A 419 2.52 -6.28 -8.24
C PRO A 419 1.36 -5.32 -7.96
N GLY A 420 1.02 -4.42 -8.88
CA GLY A 420 -0.08 -3.47 -8.70
C GLY A 420 -1.46 -4.07 -8.94
N GLU A 421 -1.53 -5.28 -9.51
CA GLU A 421 -2.75 -5.96 -9.91
C GLU A 421 -3.37 -6.76 -8.76
N HIS A 422 -3.68 -6.05 -7.66
CA HIS A 422 -4.14 -6.64 -6.39
C HIS A 422 -5.39 -7.53 -6.50
N MET A 423 -6.21 -7.34 -7.54
CA MET A 423 -7.34 -8.22 -7.87
C MET A 423 -6.93 -9.69 -8.01
N ALA A 424 -5.68 -9.96 -8.40
CA ALA A 424 -5.18 -11.30 -8.67
C ALA A 424 -5.04 -12.13 -7.38
N GLU A 425 -4.46 -11.57 -6.31
CA GLU A 425 -4.38 -12.29 -5.04
C GLU A 425 -5.75 -12.42 -4.35
N TRP A 426 -6.65 -11.43 -4.52
CA TRP A 426 -8.06 -11.58 -4.09
C TRP A 426 -8.78 -12.70 -4.83
N PHE A 427 -8.51 -12.90 -6.12
CA PHE A 427 -9.03 -14.06 -6.86
C PHE A 427 -8.53 -15.37 -6.25
N MET A 428 -7.25 -15.44 -5.89
CA MET A 428 -6.66 -16.62 -5.25
C MET A 428 -7.28 -16.89 -3.88
N GLU A 429 -7.59 -15.84 -3.10
CA GLU A 429 -8.28 -15.98 -1.80
C GLU A 429 -9.64 -16.67 -1.98
N GLY A 430 -10.48 -16.20 -2.92
CA GLY A 430 -11.79 -16.81 -3.15
C GLY A 430 -11.71 -18.24 -3.69
N LEU A 431 -10.74 -18.52 -4.55
CA LEU A 431 -10.42 -19.86 -5.04
C LEU A 431 -10.10 -20.81 -3.87
N ILE A 432 -9.18 -20.40 -2.99
CA ILE A 432 -8.73 -21.21 -1.85
C ILE A 432 -9.86 -21.36 -0.81
N GLU A 433 -10.63 -20.31 -0.53
CA GLU A 433 -11.75 -20.35 0.42
C GLU A 433 -12.82 -21.38 0.02
N ARG A 434 -13.09 -21.54 -1.27
CA ARG A 434 -14.07 -22.53 -1.73
C ARG A 434 -13.71 -23.95 -1.30
N LEU A 435 -12.43 -24.27 -1.17
CA LEU A 435 -11.96 -25.59 -0.77
C LEU A 435 -12.35 -25.97 0.66
N GLN A 436 -12.75 -24.98 1.48
CA GLN A 436 -13.26 -25.18 2.85
C GLN A 436 -14.74 -25.52 2.88
N ARG A 437 -15.48 -25.33 1.78
CA ARG A 437 -16.92 -25.54 1.73
C ARG A 437 -17.23 -27.03 2.00
N PRO A 438 -17.99 -27.35 3.06
CA PRO A 438 -18.45 -28.72 3.30
C PRO A 438 -19.33 -29.20 2.14
N ASP A 439 -19.27 -30.49 1.83
CA ASP A 439 -20.16 -31.15 0.86
C ASP A 439 -20.16 -30.53 -0.56
N ASP A 440 -19.06 -29.87 -0.97
CA ASP A 440 -18.89 -29.38 -2.34
C ASP A 440 -18.57 -30.53 -3.31
N THR A 441 -19.64 -31.18 -3.81
CA THR A 441 -19.55 -32.34 -4.72
C THR A 441 -18.79 -32.06 -6.02
N GLU A 442 -18.78 -30.81 -6.48
CA GLU A 442 -18.07 -30.39 -7.68
C GLU A 442 -16.55 -30.39 -7.42
N MET A 443 -16.13 -29.83 -6.28
CA MET A 443 -14.73 -29.86 -5.85
C MET A 443 -14.24 -31.26 -5.47
N GLN A 444 -15.10 -32.08 -4.86
CA GLN A 444 -14.78 -33.49 -4.60
C GLN A 444 -14.45 -34.22 -5.91
N ARG A 445 -15.30 -34.10 -6.94
CA ARG A 445 -15.07 -34.74 -8.24
C ARG A 445 -13.85 -34.19 -8.98
N LEU A 446 -13.59 -32.89 -8.90
CA LEU A 446 -12.39 -32.28 -9.47
C LEU A 446 -11.13 -32.85 -8.81
N LEU A 447 -11.08 -32.88 -7.48
CA LEU A 447 -9.93 -33.31 -6.69
C LEU A 447 -9.74 -34.84 -6.63
N GLU A 448 -10.70 -35.64 -7.12
CA GLU A 448 -10.50 -37.06 -7.44
C GLU A 448 -9.57 -37.25 -8.65
N LYS A 449 -9.55 -36.28 -9.58
CA LYS A 449 -8.87 -36.40 -10.87
C LYS A 449 -7.62 -35.53 -10.97
N ALA A 450 -7.61 -34.40 -10.28
CA ALA A 450 -6.59 -33.38 -10.42
C ALA A 450 -6.06 -32.87 -9.07
N ASP A 451 -4.78 -32.50 -9.06
CA ASP A 451 -4.18 -31.67 -8.01
C ASP A 451 -4.13 -30.21 -8.47
N LEU A 452 -4.33 -29.29 -7.52
CA LEU A 452 -4.13 -27.86 -7.76
C LEU A 452 -2.75 -27.44 -7.30
N TYR A 453 -2.02 -26.69 -8.14
CA TYR A 453 -0.72 -26.09 -7.86
C TYR A 453 -0.88 -24.58 -7.89
N LEU A 454 -0.86 -23.96 -6.70
CA LEU A 454 -1.28 -22.58 -6.50
C LEU A 454 -0.11 -21.73 -6.01
N VAL A 455 0.14 -20.61 -6.68
CA VAL A 455 1.06 -19.56 -6.22
C VAL A 455 0.26 -18.29 -6.00
N PRO A 456 -0.17 -17.99 -4.75
CA PRO A 456 -1.05 -16.86 -4.46
C PRO A 456 -0.48 -15.50 -4.86
N ASN A 457 0.84 -15.33 -4.76
CA ASN A 457 1.53 -14.10 -5.10
C ASN A 457 2.91 -14.39 -5.70
N MET A 458 3.07 -14.09 -6.99
CA MET A 458 4.33 -14.26 -7.71
C MET A 458 5.36 -13.16 -7.44
N ASN A 459 4.95 -12.01 -6.92
CA ASN A 459 5.81 -10.83 -6.78
C ASN A 459 5.66 -10.16 -5.40
N PRO A 460 6.00 -10.88 -4.32
CA PRO A 460 5.84 -10.36 -2.96
C PRO A 460 6.67 -9.10 -2.72
N ASP A 461 7.85 -9.01 -3.35
CA ASP A 461 8.72 -7.83 -3.28
C ASP A 461 8.04 -6.61 -3.90
N GLY A 462 7.56 -6.72 -5.13
CA GLY A 462 6.88 -5.62 -5.81
C GLY A 462 5.60 -5.21 -5.08
N ALA A 463 4.78 -6.18 -4.65
CA ALA A 463 3.49 -5.93 -4.01
C ALA A 463 3.68 -5.19 -2.68
N PHE A 464 4.60 -5.67 -1.85
CA PHE A 464 4.94 -5.05 -0.57
C PHE A 464 5.47 -3.61 -0.74
N HIS A 465 6.11 -3.32 -1.87
CA HIS A 465 6.67 -2.02 -2.18
C HIS A 465 5.73 -1.06 -2.93
N GLY A 466 4.53 -1.50 -3.31
CA GLY A 466 3.59 -0.71 -4.09
C GLY A 466 4.11 -0.43 -5.51
N ASN A 467 4.90 -1.34 -6.07
CA ASN A 467 5.26 -1.30 -7.49
C ASN A 467 4.03 -1.58 -8.35
N LEU A 468 4.07 -1.17 -9.64
CA LEU A 468 3.02 -1.51 -10.60
C LEU A 468 3.32 -2.79 -11.38
N ARG A 469 4.48 -2.86 -12.08
CA ARG A 469 4.77 -3.89 -13.11
C ARG A 469 5.99 -4.77 -12.87
N THR A 470 6.92 -4.39 -12.01
CA THR A 470 8.22 -5.08 -11.89
C THR A 470 8.50 -5.60 -10.49
N ASN A 471 9.29 -6.68 -10.40
CA ASN A 471 9.88 -7.13 -9.14
C ASN A 471 10.95 -6.15 -8.61
N ALA A 472 11.61 -6.51 -7.51
CA ALA A 472 12.65 -5.68 -6.90
C ALA A 472 13.88 -5.45 -7.79
N ALA A 473 14.19 -6.33 -8.74
CA ALA A 473 15.29 -6.16 -9.70
C ALA A 473 14.90 -5.31 -10.93
N GLY A 474 13.70 -4.76 -10.96
CA GLY A 474 13.16 -4.00 -12.10
C GLY A 474 12.84 -4.88 -13.31
N GLN A 475 12.62 -6.18 -13.11
CA GLN A 475 12.22 -7.11 -14.16
C GLN A 475 10.69 -7.22 -14.20
N ASP A 476 10.12 -7.06 -15.39
CA ASP A 476 8.74 -7.49 -15.68
C ASP A 476 8.74 -9.02 -15.70
N LEU A 477 8.11 -9.62 -14.67
CA LEU A 477 8.13 -11.07 -14.48
C LEU A 477 7.36 -11.80 -15.60
N ASN A 478 6.26 -11.23 -16.08
CA ASN A 478 5.49 -11.83 -17.16
C ASN A 478 6.27 -11.79 -18.49
N ARG A 479 7.39 -11.08 -18.60
CA ARG A 479 8.26 -11.10 -19.79
C ARG A 479 9.55 -11.90 -19.60
N ALA A 480 9.70 -12.62 -18.49
CA ALA A 480 10.93 -13.33 -18.12
C ALA A 480 10.85 -14.86 -18.34
N TRP A 481 9.81 -15.37 -19.01
CA TRP A 481 9.57 -16.82 -19.07
C TRP A 481 10.44 -17.56 -20.07
N LEU A 482 10.88 -16.90 -21.16
CA LEU A 482 11.78 -17.54 -22.12
C LEU A 482 13.22 -17.64 -21.58
N GLU A 483 13.67 -16.62 -20.85
CA GLU A 483 15.03 -16.50 -20.31
C GLU A 483 15.00 -16.15 -18.81
N PRO A 484 14.48 -17.05 -17.94
CA PRO A 484 14.41 -16.78 -16.51
C PRO A 484 15.80 -16.76 -15.88
N SER A 485 15.96 -15.98 -14.82
CA SER A 485 17.23 -15.82 -14.11
C SER A 485 17.04 -16.01 -12.61
N ALA A 486 17.82 -16.90 -12.00
CA ALA A 486 17.82 -17.10 -10.55
C ALA A 486 18.26 -15.86 -9.74
N GLU A 487 18.82 -14.83 -10.40
CA GLU A 487 19.23 -13.57 -9.76
C GLU A 487 18.24 -12.44 -10.05
N ARG A 488 17.83 -12.30 -11.32
CA ARG A 488 16.99 -11.16 -11.77
C ARG A 488 15.49 -11.44 -11.73
N SER A 489 15.09 -12.69 -11.89
CA SER A 489 13.69 -13.16 -11.86
C SER A 489 13.58 -14.51 -11.13
N PRO A 490 14.11 -14.62 -9.88
CA PRO A 490 14.09 -15.87 -9.13
C PRO A 490 12.67 -16.43 -8.93
N GLU A 491 11.67 -15.56 -8.98
CA GLU A 491 10.25 -15.90 -8.85
C GLU A 491 9.78 -16.79 -10.00
N VAL A 492 10.07 -16.38 -11.24
CA VAL A 492 9.74 -17.15 -12.45
C VAL A 492 10.62 -18.38 -12.56
N TRP A 493 11.92 -18.26 -12.22
CA TRP A 493 12.84 -19.39 -12.18
C TRP A 493 12.31 -20.50 -11.26
N PHE A 494 11.91 -20.15 -10.03
CA PHE A 494 11.34 -21.08 -9.06
C PHE A 494 10.14 -21.84 -9.63
N VAL A 495 9.13 -21.13 -10.14
CA VAL A 495 7.91 -21.76 -10.66
C VAL A 495 8.23 -22.69 -11.84
N GLN A 496 9.11 -22.29 -12.76
CA GLN A 496 9.49 -23.17 -13.86
C GLN A 496 10.21 -24.44 -13.40
N GLN A 497 11.03 -24.37 -12.35
CA GLN A 497 11.69 -25.56 -11.81
C GLN A 497 10.69 -26.55 -11.22
N GLU A 498 9.65 -26.05 -10.53
CA GLU A 498 8.60 -26.90 -9.98
C GLU A 498 7.63 -27.42 -11.07
N MET A 499 7.33 -26.63 -12.10
CA MET A 499 6.59 -27.11 -13.28
C MET A 499 7.35 -28.22 -14.01
N LYS A 500 8.68 -28.13 -14.15
CA LYS A 500 9.52 -29.21 -14.73
C LYS A 500 9.49 -30.47 -13.87
N ARG A 501 9.46 -30.32 -12.55
CA ARG A 501 9.44 -31.43 -11.59
C ARG A 501 8.12 -32.20 -11.63
N HIS A 502 7.01 -31.49 -11.69
CA HIS A 502 5.68 -32.07 -11.53
C HIS A 502 4.94 -32.29 -12.85
N GLY A 503 5.12 -31.41 -13.83
CA GLY A 503 4.33 -31.35 -15.05
C GLY A 503 3.12 -30.40 -14.92
N VAL A 504 2.53 -30.06 -16.06
CA VAL A 504 1.43 -29.09 -16.19
C VAL A 504 0.40 -29.62 -17.19
N ASP A 505 -0.88 -29.66 -16.78
CA ASP A 505 -2.00 -30.07 -17.63
C ASP A 505 -2.97 -28.92 -17.92
N LEU A 506 -2.89 -27.85 -17.12
CA LEU A 506 -3.58 -26.57 -17.31
C LEU A 506 -2.76 -25.47 -16.63
N PHE A 507 -2.76 -24.27 -17.20
CA PHE A 507 -2.11 -23.10 -16.62
C PHE A 507 -2.99 -21.85 -16.69
N LEU A 508 -3.25 -21.23 -15.55
CA LEU A 508 -3.91 -19.92 -15.47
C LEU A 508 -2.97 -18.92 -14.81
N ASP A 509 -2.80 -17.79 -15.46
CA ASP A 509 -2.01 -16.66 -15.00
C ASP A 509 -2.94 -15.48 -14.72
N ILE A 510 -3.09 -15.10 -13.45
CA ILE A 510 -4.12 -14.15 -13.02
C ILE A 510 -3.55 -12.73 -12.96
N HIS A 511 -4.19 -11.82 -13.69
CA HIS A 511 -3.78 -10.43 -13.92
C HIS A 511 -4.94 -9.44 -13.72
N GLY A 512 -4.58 -8.17 -13.79
CA GLY A 512 -5.48 -7.04 -13.89
C GLY A 512 -5.16 -6.13 -15.08
N ASP A 513 -6.17 -5.65 -15.81
CA ASP A 513 -5.98 -4.73 -16.92
C ASP A 513 -6.52 -3.32 -16.60
N GLU A 514 -5.69 -2.31 -16.83
CA GLU A 514 -6.00 -0.92 -16.47
C GLU A 514 -7.02 -0.27 -17.42
N GLU A 515 -7.17 -0.77 -18.65
CA GLU A 515 -7.87 -0.06 -19.72
C GLU A 515 -9.25 -0.65 -20.05
N ILE A 516 -9.36 -1.96 -20.18
CA ILE A 516 -10.56 -2.66 -20.62
C ILE A 516 -11.47 -2.87 -19.40
N PRO A 517 -12.67 -2.28 -19.36
CA PRO A 517 -13.60 -2.43 -18.23
C PRO A 517 -14.40 -3.73 -18.32
N HIS A 518 -13.73 -4.85 -18.57
CA HIS A 518 -14.36 -6.17 -18.67
C HIS A 518 -13.43 -7.26 -18.17
N VAL A 519 -13.99 -8.34 -17.63
CA VAL A 519 -13.22 -9.55 -17.37
C VAL A 519 -13.08 -10.34 -18.67
N PHE A 520 -11.87 -10.78 -19.02
CA PHE A 520 -11.61 -11.57 -20.23
C PHE A 520 -10.43 -12.53 -20.07
N ALA A 521 -10.17 -13.34 -21.10
CA ALA A 521 -9.01 -14.23 -21.15
C ALA A 521 -8.27 -14.19 -22.49
N ALA A 522 -6.94 -14.04 -22.44
CA ALA A 522 -6.05 -14.09 -23.60
C ALA A 522 -5.33 -15.45 -23.69
N GLY A 523 -5.46 -16.10 -24.85
CA GLY A 523 -5.02 -17.48 -25.07
C GLY A 523 -3.68 -17.58 -25.78
N CYS A 524 -3.44 -18.76 -26.35
CA CYS A 524 -2.20 -19.15 -27.00
C CYS A 524 -2.35 -19.23 -28.53
N GLU A 525 -3.35 -18.58 -29.14
CA GLU A 525 -3.64 -18.74 -30.58
C GLU A 525 -2.49 -18.32 -31.50
N GLY A 526 -1.59 -17.47 -31.01
CA GLY A 526 -0.38 -17.07 -31.74
C GLY A 526 0.80 -18.02 -31.56
N ASN A 527 0.71 -19.05 -30.72
CA ASN A 527 1.84 -19.96 -30.47
C ASN A 527 2.16 -20.78 -31.71
N PRO A 528 3.45 -20.99 -32.05
CA PRO A 528 3.86 -21.94 -33.09
C PRO A 528 3.30 -23.35 -32.92
N GLY A 529 3.10 -23.80 -31.67
CA GLY A 529 2.55 -25.11 -31.34
C GLY A 529 1.02 -25.17 -31.19
N TYR A 530 0.27 -24.14 -31.62
CA TYR A 530 -1.18 -24.12 -31.45
C TYR A 530 -1.87 -25.20 -32.29
N THR A 531 -2.86 -25.89 -31.72
CA THR A 531 -3.54 -27.04 -32.34
C THR A 531 -5.06 -26.92 -32.27
N PRO A 532 -5.82 -27.64 -33.12
CA PRO A 532 -7.28 -27.71 -33.02
C PRO A 532 -7.77 -28.21 -31.65
N ARG A 533 -6.97 -29.03 -30.95
CA ARG A 533 -7.27 -29.45 -29.58
C ARG A 533 -7.25 -28.25 -28.62
N LEU A 534 -6.19 -27.44 -28.66
CA LEU A 534 -6.07 -26.26 -27.80
C LEU A 534 -7.12 -25.21 -28.14
N GLU A 535 -7.40 -24.98 -29.43
CA GLU A 535 -8.49 -24.10 -29.88
C GLU A 535 -9.85 -24.52 -29.30
N ARG A 536 -10.18 -25.82 -29.37
CA ARG A 536 -11.40 -26.37 -28.78
C ARG A 536 -11.44 -26.18 -27.26
N LEU A 537 -10.35 -26.46 -26.57
CA LEU A 537 -10.27 -26.31 -25.10
C LEU A 537 -10.42 -24.85 -24.67
N GLU A 538 -9.79 -23.93 -25.39
CA GLU A 538 -9.93 -22.50 -25.15
C GLU A 538 -11.37 -22.03 -25.33
N GLN A 539 -12.04 -22.47 -26.40
CA GLN A 539 -13.46 -22.14 -26.62
C GLN A 539 -14.34 -22.69 -25.49
N ARG A 540 -14.16 -23.97 -25.14
CA ARG A 540 -14.93 -24.63 -24.08
C ARG A 540 -14.79 -23.92 -22.73
N PHE A 541 -13.57 -23.55 -22.34
CA PHE A 541 -13.34 -22.79 -21.12
C PHE A 541 -14.03 -21.43 -21.11
N ARG A 542 -13.90 -20.66 -22.20
CA ARG A 542 -14.54 -19.35 -22.30
C ARG A 542 -16.07 -19.44 -22.23
N GLU A 543 -16.67 -20.43 -22.89
CA GLU A 543 -18.12 -20.67 -22.87
C GLU A 543 -18.62 -21.06 -21.48
N GLU A 544 -17.94 -22.00 -20.81
CA GLU A 544 -18.33 -22.48 -19.48
C GLU A 544 -18.16 -21.40 -18.41
N LEU A 545 -17.09 -20.60 -18.45
CA LEU A 545 -16.87 -19.52 -17.49
C LEU A 545 -17.88 -18.38 -17.69
N MET A 546 -18.14 -17.98 -18.93
CA MET A 546 -19.15 -16.97 -19.26
C MET A 546 -20.56 -17.38 -18.80
N ALA A 547 -20.87 -18.68 -18.80
CA ALA A 547 -22.17 -19.18 -18.34
C ALA A 547 -22.34 -19.17 -16.81
N ARG A 548 -21.25 -19.03 -16.04
CA ARG A 548 -21.24 -19.21 -14.58
C ARG A 548 -20.94 -17.92 -13.83
N GLY A 549 -20.00 -17.13 -14.34
CA GLY A 549 -19.43 -16.01 -13.61
C GLY A 549 -19.40 -14.71 -14.40
N GLU A 550 -18.79 -13.71 -13.78
CA GLU A 550 -18.55 -12.39 -14.37
C GLU A 550 -17.41 -12.46 -15.38
N PHE A 551 -17.71 -12.91 -16.60
CA PHE A 551 -16.74 -13.11 -17.67
C PHE A 551 -17.38 -12.91 -19.06
N GLN A 552 -16.60 -12.45 -20.03
CA GLN A 552 -17.06 -12.27 -21.41
C GLN A 552 -15.95 -12.52 -22.44
N ILE A 553 -16.33 -12.59 -23.73
CA ILE A 553 -15.43 -12.95 -24.85
C ILE A 553 -15.32 -11.85 -25.92
N ARG A 554 -16.23 -10.86 -25.91
CA ARG A 554 -16.34 -9.82 -26.94
C ARG A 554 -15.19 -8.82 -26.87
N HIS A 555 -14.81 -8.42 -25.67
CA HIS A 555 -13.78 -7.44 -25.37
C HIS A 555 -12.54 -8.12 -24.79
N GLY A 556 -11.37 -7.59 -25.11
CA GLY A 556 -10.08 -8.13 -24.68
C GLY A 556 -8.98 -7.72 -25.65
N TYR A 557 -7.78 -8.23 -25.43
CA TYR A 557 -6.67 -8.00 -26.35
C TYR A 557 -6.98 -8.59 -27.74
N PRO A 558 -6.50 -7.95 -28.83
CA PRO A 558 -6.57 -8.54 -30.16
C PRO A 558 -5.92 -9.93 -30.20
N ARG A 559 -6.53 -10.85 -30.94
CA ARG A 559 -5.96 -12.17 -31.17
C ARG A 559 -4.63 -12.05 -31.91
N SER A 560 -3.62 -12.79 -31.46
CA SER A 560 -2.32 -12.83 -32.13
C SER A 560 -2.41 -13.55 -33.48
N ALA A 561 -1.57 -13.16 -34.43
CA ALA A 561 -1.47 -13.88 -35.70
C ALA A 561 -0.83 -15.27 -35.48
N PRO A 562 -1.22 -16.30 -36.25
CA PRO A 562 -0.67 -17.64 -36.09
C PRO A 562 0.87 -17.68 -36.15
N GLY A 563 1.49 -18.30 -35.15
CA GLY A 563 2.95 -18.41 -35.03
C GLY A 563 3.69 -17.11 -34.66
N GLN A 564 2.99 -16.03 -34.30
CA GLN A 564 3.57 -14.73 -33.98
C GLN A 564 3.49 -14.36 -32.48
N ALA A 565 3.13 -15.30 -31.60
CA ALA A 565 3.11 -15.04 -30.16
C ALA A 565 4.50 -14.75 -29.59
N ASN A 566 4.55 -13.86 -28.59
CA ASN A 566 5.73 -13.65 -27.79
C ASN A 566 5.85 -14.77 -26.74
N LEU A 567 6.76 -15.72 -26.98
CA LEU A 567 7.04 -16.84 -26.08
C LEU A 567 7.80 -16.45 -24.80
N ALA A 568 8.14 -15.17 -24.61
CA ALA A 568 8.62 -14.67 -23.32
C ALA A 568 7.48 -14.41 -22.31
N LEU A 569 6.22 -14.46 -22.76
CA LEU A 569 5.04 -14.33 -21.91
C LEU A 569 4.67 -15.65 -21.24
N ALA A 570 4.24 -15.61 -19.98
CA ALA A 570 3.95 -16.79 -19.16
C ALA A 570 3.00 -17.77 -19.84
N CYS A 571 1.81 -17.29 -20.21
CA CYS A 571 0.76 -18.07 -20.85
C CYS A 571 1.28 -18.78 -22.10
N ASN A 572 1.92 -18.03 -23.00
CA ASN A 572 2.45 -18.56 -24.25
C ASN A 572 3.57 -19.59 -24.02
N PHE A 573 4.53 -19.28 -23.14
CA PHE A 573 5.64 -20.17 -22.80
C PHE A 573 5.14 -21.49 -22.23
N VAL A 574 4.28 -21.45 -21.21
CA VAL A 574 3.79 -22.64 -20.51
C VAL A 574 2.87 -23.46 -21.41
N GLY A 575 1.93 -22.81 -22.11
CA GLY A 575 1.02 -23.46 -23.05
C GLY A 575 1.76 -24.24 -24.14
N GLN A 576 2.80 -23.64 -24.73
CA GLN A 576 3.63 -24.31 -25.72
C GLN A 576 4.53 -25.40 -25.12
N THR A 577 5.15 -25.15 -23.97
CA THR A 577 6.11 -26.08 -23.35
C THR A 577 5.46 -27.39 -22.93
N TYR A 578 4.22 -27.33 -22.42
CA TYR A 578 3.50 -28.48 -21.88
C TYR A 578 2.33 -28.96 -22.76
N ASP A 579 2.10 -28.35 -23.93
CA ASP A 579 0.95 -28.63 -24.80
C ASP A 579 -0.37 -28.65 -24.01
N CYS A 580 -0.59 -27.63 -23.19
CA CYS A 580 -1.71 -27.56 -22.25
C CYS A 580 -2.60 -26.35 -22.53
N LEU A 581 -3.86 -26.40 -22.06
CA LEU A 581 -4.72 -25.23 -22.04
C LEU A 581 -4.09 -24.18 -21.12
N ALA A 582 -3.81 -22.99 -21.68
CA ALA A 582 -3.21 -21.89 -20.96
C ALA A 582 -3.96 -20.58 -21.24
N PHE A 583 -4.21 -19.79 -20.20
CA PHE A 583 -4.79 -18.46 -20.29
C PHE A 583 -4.11 -17.48 -19.35
N THR A 584 -4.04 -16.21 -19.77
CA THR A 584 -4.13 -15.11 -18.80
C THR A 584 -5.60 -14.81 -18.53
N ILE A 585 -5.97 -14.62 -17.25
CA ILE A 585 -7.28 -14.12 -16.85
C ILE A 585 -7.09 -12.68 -16.39
N GLU A 586 -7.80 -11.77 -17.05
CA GLU A 586 -7.65 -10.33 -16.88
C GLU A 586 -8.90 -9.77 -16.20
N MET A 587 -8.73 -9.13 -15.04
CA MET A 587 -9.79 -8.44 -14.32
C MET A 587 -9.64 -6.92 -14.44
N PRO A 588 -10.72 -6.15 -14.57
CA PRO A 588 -10.60 -4.70 -14.77
C PRO A 588 -10.17 -3.97 -13.49
N PHE A 589 -9.30 -2.96 -13.61
CA PHE A 589 -9.11 -1.97 -12.53
C PHE A 589 -10.32 -1.02 -12.40
N LYS A 590 -11.13 -0.92 -13.47
CA LYS A 590 -12.32 -0.08 -13.56
C LYS A 590 -13.53 -0.80 -12.94
N ASP A 591 -14.44 -1.27 -13.79
CA ASP A 591 -15.59 -2.10 -13.45
C ASP A 591 -15.70 -3.20 -14.53
N HIS A 592 -16.60 -4.16 -14.36
CA HIS A 592 -17.02 -5.07 -15.41
C HIS A 592 -18.34 -4.59 -16.00
N ASP A 593 -18.28 -3.90 -17.14
CA ASP A 593 -19.40 -3.15 -17.72
C ASP A 593 -20.57 -4.03 -18.21
N ASP A 594 -20.37 -5.33 -18.43
CA ASP A 594 -21.51 -6.23 -18.70
C ASP A 594 -22.38 -6.47 -17.45
N ASN A 595 -21.86 -6.17 -16.25
CA ASN A 595 -22.58 -6.21 -14.98
C ASN A 595 -22.02 -5.14 -14.00
N PRO A 596 -22.25 -3.85 -14.24
CA PRO A 596 -21.58 -2.76 -13.53
C PRO A 596 -22.10 -2.61 -12.10
N GLU A 597 -21.20 -2.25 -11.17
CA GLU A 597 -21.51 -1.91 -9.79
C GLU A 597 -20.86 -0.56 -9.43
N PRO A 598 -21.55 0.56 -9.68
CA PRO A 598 -20.97 1.90 -9.51
C PRO A 598 -20.49 2.22 -8.09
N GLY A 599 -21.03 1.53 -7.07
CA GLY A 599 -20.64 1.73 -5.68
C GLY A 599 -19.23 1.25 -5.38
N THR A 600 -18.77 0.18 -6.05
CA THR A 600 -17.47 -0.43 -5.79
C THR A 600 -16.54 -0.51 -6.99
N GLY A 601 -17.07 -0.40 -8.21
CA GLY A 601 -16.38 -0.87 -9.41
C GLY A 601 -16.10 -2.38 -9.32
N TRP A 602 -15.05 -2.82 -10.00
CA TRP A 602 -14.47 -4.13 -9.73
C TRP A 602 -13.81 -4.14 -8.35
N SER A 603 -14.00 -5.23 -7.60
CA SER A 603 -13.61 -5.27 -6.18
C SER A 603 -13.01 -6.61 -5.80
N GLY A 604 -12.30 -6.65 -4.67
CA GLY A 604 -11.76 -7.89 -4.12
C GLY A 604 -12.83 -8.96 -3.92
N ALA A 605 -14.05 -8.60 -3.51
CA ALA A 605 -15.15 -9.54 -3.37
C ALA A 605 -15.58 -10.18 -4.71
N ARG A 606 -15.58 -9.39 -5.79
CA ARG A 606 -15.91 -9.87 -7.14
C ARG A 606 -14.77 -10.72 -7.72
N SER A 607 -13.53 -10.36 -7.46
CA SER A 607 -12.35 -11.21 -7.72
C SER A 607 -12.45 -12.55 -7.01
N LYS A 608 -12.78 -12.56 -5.71
CA LYS A 608 -12.97 -13.80 -4.94
C LYS A 608 -14.03 -14.69 -5.58
N ARG A 609 -15.19 -14.12 -5.94
CA ARG A 609 -16.28 -14.85 -6.61
C ARG A 609 -15.83 -15.43 -7.94
N LEU A 610 -15.13 -14.65 -8.77
CA LEU A 610 -14.59 -15.14 -10.04
C LEU A 610 -13.62 -16.32 -9.83
N GLY A 611 -12.79 -16.29 -8.78
CA GLY A 611 -11.94 -17.42 -8.39
C GLY A 611 -12.73 -18.70 -8.09
N GLN A 612 -13.91 -18.57 -7.48
CA GLN A 612 -14.81 -19.70 -7.25
C GLN A 612 -15.44 -20.20 -8.55
N ASP A 613 -15.89 -19.30 -9.44
CA ASP A 613 -16.53 -19.66 -10.71
C ASP A 613 -15.54 -20.35 -11.67
N VAL A 614 -14.26 -19.95 -11.62
CA VAL A 614 -13.18 -20.64 -12.35
C VAL A 614 -13.03 -22.07 -11.86
N LEU A 615 -13.09 -22.35 -10.55
CA LEU A 615 -13.04 -23.73 -10.05
C LEU A 615 -14.20 -24.59 -10.58
N SER A 616 -15.42 -24.06 -10.66
CA SER A 616 -16.55 -24.78 -11.30
C SER A 616 -16.25 -25.07 -12.78
N THR A 617 -15.69 -24.09 -13.48
CA THR A 617 -15.30 -24.25 -14.90
C THR A 617 -14.28 -25.37 -15.06
N LEU A 618 -13.26 -25.43 -14.19
CA LEU A 618 -12.25 -26.48 -14.20
C LEU A 618 -12.84 -27.86 -13.89
N ALA A 619 -13.79 -27.95 -12.95
CA ALA A 619 -14.46 -29.21 -12.62
C ALA A 619 -15.23 -29.81 -13.80
N VAL A 620 -15.80 -28.97 -14.67
CA VAL A 620 -16.49 -29.40 -15.89
C VAL A 620 -15.51 -29.87 -16.95
N LEU A 621 -14.38 -29.19 -17.10
CA LEU A 621 -13.42 -29.45 -18.17
C LEU A 621 -12.35 -30.49 -17.84
N VAL A 622 -12.27 -30.93 -16.59
CA VAL A 622 -11.18 -31.80 -16.10
C VAL A 622 -10.97 -33.05 -16.97
N ASP A 623 -12.05 -33.66 -17.48
CA ASP A 623 -12.00 -34.86 -18.33
C ASP A 623 -11.62 -34.57 -19.80
N GLU A 624 -11.59 -33.29 -20.20
CA GLU A 624 -11.27 -32.87 -21.56
C GLU A 624 -9.81 -32.44 -21.71
N LEU A 625 -9.11 -32.17 -20.60
CA LEU A 625 -7.79 -31.55 -20.60
C LEU A 625 -6.70 -32.43 -21.23
N ARG A 626 -6.79 -33.77 -21.12
CA ARG A 626 -5.76 -34.69 -21.62
C ARG A 626 -6.32 -35.86 -22.41
#